data_AF-A0A497KZB8-F1
#
_entry.id   AF-A0A497KZB8-F1
#
_cell.length_a   1.000
_cell.length_b   1.000
_cell.length_c   1.000
_cell.angle_alpha   90.00
_cell.angle_beta   90.00
_cell.angle_gamma   90.00
#
_symmetry.space_group_name_H-M   'P 1'
#
loop_
_entity.id
_entity.type
_entity.pdbx_description
1 polymer ?
#
loop_
_entity_poly.entity_id
_entity_poly.type
_entity_poly.pdbx_seq_one_letter_code
_entity_poly.pdbx_strand_id
1 'polypeptide(L)' 'EGLSRYELMSFDAGGRIVDFGLAGGELVEVASSGLPFMTSGCPDCNRPYYNEPVRGPLYNYPFRPGEEDVRAILAQLGLA' A
#
# COMPACT_ATOMS: atom_id res chain seq x y z
N GLU A 1 6.06 -12.17 -0.15
CA GLU A 1 7.02 -11.77 0.91
C GLU A 1 8.43 -11.87 0.36
N GLY A 2 9.41 -11.14 0.91
CA GLY A 2 10.81 -11.19 0.48
C GLY A 2 11.13 -10.49 -0.85
N LEU A 3 10.22 -9.65 -1.35
CA LEU A 3 10.36 -8.97 -2.64
C LEU A 3 11.42 -7.85 -2.60
N SER A 4 11.54 -7.16 -1.46
CA SER A 4 12.52 -6.09 -1.26
C SER A 4 12.98 -6.02 0.20
N ARG A 5 14.04 -5.24 0.44
CA ARG A 5 14.65 -4.96 1.73
C ARG A 5 15.12 -3.50 1.78
N TYR A 6 15.33 -2.99 2.99
CA TYR A 6 15.72 -1.59 3.22
C TYR A 6 16.95 -1.18 2.40
N GLU A 7 17.95 -2.05 2.27
CA GLU A 7 19.20 -1.75 1.56
C GLU A 7 19.04 -1.58 0.04
N LEU A 8 17.90 -1.98 -0.52
CA LEU A 8 17.57 -1.81 -1.94
C LEU A 8 16.68 -0.58 -2.19
N MET A 9 16.12 0.01 -1.14
CA MET A 9 15.24 1.17 -1.25
C MET A 9 16.06 2.46 -1.35
N SER A 10 15.51 3.43 -2.06
CA SER A 10 16.08 4.78 -2.14
C SER A 10 15.18 5.80 -1.48
N PHE A 11 15.79 6.82 -0.88
CA PHE A 11 15.10 7.86 -0.13
C PHE A 11 15.51 9.27 -0.62
N ASP A 12 14.57 10.21 -0.59
CA ASP A 12 14.84 11.62 -0.80
C ASP A 12 15.58 12.24 0.40
N ALA A 13 15.99 13.52 0.28
CA ALA A 13 16.68 14.24 1.36
C ALA A 13 15.81 14.43 2.63
N GLY A 14 14.50 14.26 2.53
CA GLY A 14 13.56 14.28 3.65
C GLY A 14 13.26 12.89 4.24
N GLY A 15 13.92 11.84 3.76
CA GLY A 15 13.70 10.47 4.21
C GLY A 15 12.44 9.80 3.64
N ARG A 16 11.85 10.33 2.57
CA ARG A 16 10.70 9.69 1.89
C ARG A 16 11.18 8.67 0.89
N ILE A 17 10.49 7.54 0.79
CA ILE A 17 10.80 6.51 -0.21
C ILE A 17 10.55 7.08 -1.61
N VAL A 18 11.54 6.91 -2.50
CA VAL A 18 11.43 7.23 -3.94
C VAL A 18 11.63 6.02 -4.83
N ASP A 19 12.17 4.93 -4.28
CA ASP A 19 12.31 3.64 -4.96
C ASP A 19 12.17 2.51 -3.94
N PHE A 20 11.39 1.49 -4.28
CA PHE A 20 11.19 0.30 -3.46
C PHE A 20 12.24 -0.78 -3.72
N GLY A 21 13.19 -0.60 -4.64
CA GLY A 21 14.19 -1.61 -4.98
C GLY A 21 13.59 -2.78 -5.76
N LEU A 22 12.53 -2.50 -6.54
CA LEU A 22 11.80 -3.45 -7.38
C LEU A 22 11.82 -2.96 -8.83
N ALA A 23 11.77 -3.88 -9.79
CA ALA A 23 11.52 -3.47 -11.17
C ALA A 23 10.13 -2.82 -11.28
N GLY A 24 9.98 -1.81 -12.15
CA GLY A 24 8.72 -1.08 -12.30
C GLY A 24 7.51 -1.98 -12.59
N GLY A 25 7.69 -3.02 -13.42
CA GLY A 25 6.64 -4.02 -13.68
C GLY A 25 6.25 -4.82 -12.44
N GLU A 26 7.23 -5.27 -11.64
CA GLU A 26 6.98 -6.01 -10.40
C GLU A 26 6.25 -5.15 -9.37
N LEU A 27 6.65 -3.88 -9.23
CA LEU A 27 5.98 -2.95 -8.32
C LEU A 27 4.50 -2.76 -8.71
N VAL A 28 4.21 -2.60 -10.01
CA VAL A 28 2.84 -2.48 -10.52
C VAL A 28 2.03 -3.74 -10.27
N GLU A 29 2.58 -4.93 -10.54
CA GLU A 29 1.89 -6.20 -10.29
C GLU A 29 1.57 -6.40 -8.80
N VAL A 30 2.54 -6.13 -7.93
CA VAL A 30 2.39 -6.26 -6.48
C VAL A 30 1.39 -5.26 -5.94
N ALA A 31 1.44 -3.99 -6.38
CA ALA A 31 0.48 -2.97 -5.99
C ALA A 31 -0.93 -3.31 -6.48
N SER A 32 -1.05 -3.81 -7.72
CA SER A 32 -2.32 -4.21 -8.33
C SER A 32 -2.99 -5.38 -7.61
N SER A 33 -2.22 -6.21 -6.90
CA SER A 33 -2.78 -7.31 -6.10
C SER A 33 -3.61 -6.83 -4.90
N GLY A 34 -3.40 -5.59 -4.45
CA GLY A 34 -3.98 -5.00 -3.24
C GLY A 34 -3.48 -5.61 -1.92
N LEU A 35 -2.75 -6.73 -1.97
CA LEU A 35 -2.28 -7.46 -0.79
C LEU A 35 -1.40 -6.64 0.16
N PRO A 36 -0.44 -5.81 -0.31
CA PRO A 36 0.42 -5.03 0.59
C PRO A 36 -0.34 -4.00 1.44
N PHE A 37 -1.55 -3.63 1.01
CA PHE A 37 -2.40 -2.63 1.68
C PHE A 37 -3.42 -3.30 2.62
N MET A 38 -3.47 -4.63 2.64
CA MET A 38 -4.38 -5.35 3.52
C MET A 38 -3.85 -5.40 4.95
N THR A 39 -4.77 -5.36 5.91
CA THR A 39 -4.49 -5.56 7.33
C THR A 39 -5.29 -6.74 7.85
N SER A 40 -4.73 -7.51 8.77
CA SER A 40 -5.41 -8.65 9.40
C SER A 40 -6.56 -8.23 10.32
N GLY A 41 -6.57 -6.96 10.75
CA GLY A 41 -7.45 -6.49 11.80
C GLY A 41 -7.17 -7.15 13.16
N CYS A 42 -7.97 -6.79 14.17
CA CYS A 42 -8.02 -7.46 15.46
C CYS A 42 -9.37 -8.21 15.56
N PRO A 43 -9.38 -9.49 15.98
CA PRO A 43 -10.58 -10.32 15.97
C PRO A 43 -11.73 -9.75 16.81
N ASP A 44 -11.43 -9.00 17.87
CA ASP A 44 -12.43 -8.44 18.79
C ASP A 44 -12.65 -6.93 18.62
N CYS A 45 -12.10 -6.31 17.56
CA CYS A 45 -12.29 -4.89 17.31
C CYS A 45 -13.53 -4.63 16.45
N ASN A 46 -14.42 -3.76 16.95
CA ASN A 46 -15.55 -3.21 16.21
C ASN A 46 -15.28 -1.80 15.65
N ARG A 47 -14.05 -1.28 15.82
CA ARG A 47 -13.66 0.02 15.29
C ARG A 47 -13.47 -0.11 13.77
N PRO A 48 -14.35 0.50 12.95
CA PRO A 48 -14.14 0.53 11.52
C PRO A 48 -12.97 1.47 11.24
N TYR A 49 -11.92 0.93 10.63
CA TYR A 49 -10.70 1.63 10.23
C TYR A 49 -9.85 2.12 11.43
N TYR A 50 -8.74 1.40 11.68
CA TYR A 50 -7.91 1.57 12.87
C TYR A 50 -7.40 3.01 13.03
N ASN A 51 -6.67 3.51 12.03
CA ASN A 51 -6.00 4.81 11.99
C ASN A 51 -6.54 5.75 10.91
N GLU A 52 -7.55 5.34 10.13
CA GLU A 52 -8.05 6.15 9.02
C GLU A 52 -9.26 7.01 9.40
N PRO A 53 -9.36 8.26 8.90
CA PRO A 53 -10.55 9.05 9.03
C PRO A 53 -11.69 8.45 8.19
N VAL A 54 -12.92 8.50 8.71
CA VAL A 54 -14.14 8.04 8.01
C VAL A 54 -14.34 8.72 6.65
N ARG A 55 -13.78 9.92 6.46
CA ARG A 55 -13.85 10.69 5.21
C ARG A 55 -12.81 10.26 4.15
N GLY A 56 -11.91 9.35 4.51
CA GLY A 56 -10.83 8.87 3.65
C GLY A 56 -9.71 9.89 3.43
N PRO A 57 -8.77 9.55 2.54
CA PRO A 57 -8.64 8.27 1.82
C PRO A 57 -8.33 7.10 2.77
N LEU A 58 -8.64 5.87 2.36
CA LEU A 58 -8.21 4.67 3.08
C LEU A 58 -6.83 4.27 2.59
N TYR A 59 -5.87 4.05 3.49
CA TYR A 59 -4.55 3.52 3.15
C TYR A 59 -4.40 2.03 3.50
N ASN A 60 -5.24 1.52 4.39
CA ASN A 60 -5.24 0.15 4.85
C ASN A 60 -6.63 -0.47 4.79
N TYR A 61 -6.68 -1.71 4.30
CA TYR A 61 -7.92 -2.39 3.96
C TYR A 61 -8.08 -3.65 4.82
N PRO A 62 -9.15 -3.79 5.61
CA PRO A 62 -9.43 -5.05 6.32
C PRO A 62 -10.00 -6.13 5.38
N PHE A 63 -10.12 -5.82 4.09
CA PHE A 63 -10.62 -6.68 3.03
C PHE A 63 -9.72 -6.53 1.79
N ARG A 64 -9.86 -7.41 0.80
CA ARG A 64 -9.14 -7.27 -0.46
C ARG A 64 -9.64 -6.01 -1.21
N PRO A 65 -8.76 -5.05 -1.56
CA PRO A 65 -9.13 -3.86 -2.31
C PRO A 65 -9.84 -4.20 -3.63
N GLY A 66 -10.89 -3.44 -3.98
CA GLY A 66 -11.59 -3.56 -5.25
C GLY A 66 -10.88 -2.80 -6.38
N GLU A 67 -11.43 -2.84 -7.59
CA GLU A 67 -10.82 -2.17 -8.77
C GLU A 67 -10.66 -0.65 -8.58
N GLU A 68 -11.61 0.01 -7.93
CA GLU A 68 -11.52 1.45 -7.64
C GLU A 68 -10.42 1.76 -6.62
N ASP A 69 -10.33 0.95 -5.57
CA ASP A 69 -9.28 1.06 -4.56
C ASP A 69 -7.90 0.82 -5.17
N VAL A 70 -7.75 -0.21 -6.01
CA VAL A 70 -6.50 -0.50 -6.71
C VAL A 70 -6.09 0.64 -7.63
N ARG A 71 -7.04 1.24 -8.36
CA ARG A 71 -6.76 2.43 -9.17
C ARG A 71 -6.29 3.61 -8.31
N ALA A 72 -6.91 3.84 -7.17
CA ALA A 72 -6.49 4.89 -6.24
C ALA A 72 -5.09 4.62 -5.68
N ILE A 73 -4.80 3.37 -5.29
CA ILE A 73 -3.48 2.92 -4.83
C ILE A 73 -2.40 3.19 -5.90
N LEU A 74 -2.63 2.78 -7.14
CA LEU A 74 -1.66 2.99 -8.23
C LEU A 74 -1.44 4.48 -8.51
N ALA A 75 -2.51 5.29 -8.49
CA ALA A 75 -2.40 6.73 -8.65
C ALA A 75 -1.61 7.39 -7.50
N GLN A 76 -1.84 6.96 -6.25
CA GLN A 76 -1.09 7.45 -5.08
C GLN A 76 0.40 7.07 -5.13
N LEU A 77 0.74 5.94 -5.73
CA LEU A 77 2.13 5.53 -5.98
C LEU A 77 2.76 6.18 -7.22
N GLY A 78 2.00 6.94 -8.01
CA GLY A 78 2.49 7.51 -9.27
C GLY A 78 2.70 6.48 -10.38
N LEU A 79 1.94 5.37 -10.34
CA LEU A 79 2.03 4.24 -11.27
C LEU A 79 0.81 4.14 -12.22
N ALA A 80 -0.13 5.08 -12.13
CA ALA A 80 -1.33 5.17 -12.97
C ALA A 80 -1.11 6.00 -14.23
#